data_AF-A0A366DG72-F1
#
_entry.id   AF-A0A366DG72-F1
#
_cell.length_a   1.000
_cell.length_b   1.000
_cell.length_c   1.000
_cell.angle_alpha   90.00
_cell.angle_beta   90.00
_cell.angle_gamma   90.00
#
_symmetry.space_group_name_H-M   'P 1'
#
loop_
_entity.id
_entity.type
_entity.pdbx_description
1 polymer ?
#
loop_
_entity_poly.entity_id
_entity_poly.type
_entity_poly.pdbx_seq_one_letter_code
_entity_poly.pdbx_strand_id
1 'polypeptide(L)'
;MPVFALLARDLGASAGAAGVIVALVGLGAVIGDLPAGRVVARFGERRSIIGGSALGAVGALCALFAPNPSVLAVGAALTGVSNAVWGLARQSYLAAAAPLAAAVAALGVVSSTGAALMFRYIPRFVPWPLPTGELVRG
;
A
#
# COMPACT_ATOMS: atom_id res chain seq x y z
N MET A 1 8.25 -6.44 -0.43
CA MET A 1 8.95 -7.70 -0.07
C MET A 1 10.22 -7.82 -0.91
N PRO A 2 11.43 -7.79 -0.32
CA PRO A 2 12.70 -7.80 -1.07
C PRO A 2 13.00 -9.14 -1.79
N VAL A 3 12.31 -10.21 -1.41
CA VAL A 3 12.47 -11.56 -1.98
C VAL A 3 12.30 -11.62 -3.50
N PHE A 4 11.38 -10.84 -4.08
CA PHE A 4 11.20 -10.80 -5.55
C PHE A 4 12.40 -10.21 -6.28
N ALA A 5 13.08 -9.23 -5.67
CA ALA A 5 14.29 -8.66 -6.25
C ALA A 5 15.44 -9.67 -6.19
N LEU A 6 15.58 -10.40 -5.08
CA LEU A 6 16.60 -11.45 -4.91
C LEU A 6 16.38 -12.61 -5.91
N LEU A 7 15.17 -13.16 -6.01
CA LEU A 7 14.85 -14.22 -6.96
C LEU A 7 15.06 -13.79 -8.42
N ALA A 8 14.71 -12.55 -8.77
CA ALA A 8 14.98 -12.03 -10.10
C ALA A 8 16.49 -11.97 -10.39
N ARG A 9 17.31 -11.59 -9.40
CA ARG A 9 18.78 -11.59 -9.56
C ARG A 9 19.38 -12.98 -9.65
N ASP A 10 18.90 -13.92 -8.85
CA ASP A 10 19.34 -15.32 -8.89
C ASP A 10 18.99 -15.98 -10.23
N LEU A 11 17.89 -15.56 -10.85
CA LEU A 11 17.48 -15.94 -12.21
C LEU A 11 18.25 -15.20 -13.33
N GLY A 12 19.27 -14.41 -12.99
CA GLY A 12 20.13 -13.71 -13.95
C GLY A 12 19.59 -12.37 -14.45
N ALA A 13 18.56 -11.79 -13.81
CA ALA A 13 18.00 -10.51 -14.24
C ALA A 13 18.91 -9.32 -13.90
N SER A 14 18.98 -8.35 -14.82
CA SER A 14 19.66 -7.07 -14.59
C SER A 14 18.94 -6.23 -13.51
N ALA A 15 19.61 -5.17 -13.02
CA ALA A 15 19.06 -4.30 -11.98
C ALA A 15 17.74 -3.66 -12.37
N GLY A 16 17.66 -3.23 -13.64
CA GLY A 16 16.45 -2.66 -14.21
C GLY A 16 15.32 -3.68 -14.27
N ALA A 17 15.59 -4.91 -14.73
CA ALA A 17 14.56 -5.96 -14.81
C ALA A 17 14.01 -6.36 -13.44
N ALA A 18 14.86 -6.47 -12.42
CA ALA A 18 14.41 -6.72 -11.05
C ALA A 18 13.55 -5.56 -10.52
N GLY A 19 13.91 -4.31 -10.81
CA GLY A 19 13.11 -3.13 -10.48
C GLY A 19 11.72 -3.15 -11.14
N VAL A 20 11.64 -3.52 -12.42
CA VAL A 20 10.37 -3.65 -13.16
C VAL A 20 9.49 -4.72 -12.54
N ILE A 21 10.03 -5.88 -12.16
CA ILE A 21 9.26 -6.96 -11.52
C ILE A 21 8.70 -6.51 -10.17
N VAL A 22 9.48 -5.77 -9.38
CA VAL A 22 8.99 -5.20 -8.11
C VAL A 22 7.88 -4.16 -8.36
N ALA A 23 8.03 -3.31 -9.39
CA ALA A 23 7.01 -2.34 -9.75
C ALA A 23 5.69 -3.00 -10.17
N LEU A 24 5.74 -4.18 -10.81
CA LEU A 24 4.55 -4.94 -11.19
C LEU A 24 3.74 -5.43 -9.99
N VAL A 25 4.33 -5.61 -8.81
CA VAL A 25 3.57 -5.88 -7.58
C VAL A 25 2.67 -4.70 -7.25
N GLY A 26 3.21 -3.48 -7.28
CA GLY A 26 2.44 -2.26 -7.03
C GLY A 26 1.37 -2.04 -8.10
N LEU A 27 1.71 -2.26 -9.37
CA LEU A 27 0.78 -2.13 -10.49
C LEU A 27 -0.36 -3.15 -10.42
N GLY A 28 -0.05 -4.41 -10.06
CA GLY A 28 -1.05 -5.45 -9.81
C GLY A 28 -2.00 -5.09 -8.68
N ALA A 29 -1.51 -4.46 -7.60
CA ALA A 29 -2.36 -3.97 -6.52
C ALA A 29 -3.31 -2.86 -6.99
N VAL A 30 -2.81 -1.86 -7.73
CA VAL A 30 -3.63 -0.76 -8.27
C VAL A 30 -4.73 -1.28 -9.20
N ILE A 31 -4.40 -2.21 -10.10
CA ILE A 31 -5.39 -2.84 -10.97
C ILE A 31 -6.38 -3.69 -10.14
N GLY A 32 -5.88 -4.35 -9.09
CA GLY A 32 -6.65 -5.21 -8.20
C GLY A 32 -7.66 -4.47 -7.31
N ASP A 33 -7.47 -3.18 -7.04
CA ASP A 33 -8.37 -2.40 -6.17
C ASP A 33 -9.79 -2.27 -6.75
N LEU A 34 -9.91 -2.05 -8.07
CA LEU A 34 -11.22 -1.93 -8.75
C LEU A 34 -12.09 -3.21 -8.62
N PRO A 35 -11.60 -4.41 -8.97
CA PRO A 35 -12.34 -5.65 -8.80
C PRO A 35 -12.46 -6.05 -7.33
N ALA A 36 -11.48 -5.75 -6.49
CA ALA A 36 -11.54 -6.04 -5.05
C ALA A 36 -12.79 -5.42 -4.40
N GLY A 37 -13.08 -4.15 -4.69
CA GLY A 37 -14.28 -3.48 -4.15
C GLY A 37 -15.57 -4.18 -4.56
N ARG A 38 -15.68 -4.62 -5.81
CA ARG A 38 -16.85 -5.37 -6.30
C ARG A 38 -16.97 -6.75 -5.67
N VAL A 39 -15.86 -7.46 -5.51
CA VAL A 39 -15.85 -8.81 -4.91
C VAL A 39 -16.24 -8.73 -3.43
N VAL A 40 -15.67 -7.80 -2.67
CA VAL A 40 -15.99 -7.60 -1.25
C VAL A 40 -17.45 -7.19 -1.06
N ALA A 41 -17.94 -6.23 -1.86
CA ALA A 41 -19.32 -5.78 -1.77
C ALA A 41 -20.34 -6.87 -2.14
N ARG A 42 -20.01 -7.77 -3.08
CA ARG A 42 -20.93 -8.80 -3.56
C ARG A 42 -20.90 -10.10 -2.75
N PHE A 43 -19.73 -10.52 -2.27
CA PHE A 43 -19.55 -11.81 -1.61
C PHE A 43 -19.36 -11.71 -0.08
N GLY A 44 -19.22 -10.50 0.47
CA GLY A 44 -19.01 -10.25 1.90
C GLY A 44 -17.55 -10.42 2.32
N GLU A 45 -17.19 -9.96 3.53
CA GLU A 45 -15.79 -9.89 3.93
C GLU A 45 -15.14 -11.27 4.10
N ARG A 46 -15.82 -12.21 4.77
CA ARG A 46 -15.25 -13.52 5.11
C ARG A 46 -14.87 -14.34 3.87
N ARG A 47 -15.72 -14.34 2.83
CA ARG A 47 -15.45 -15.04 1.56
C ARG A 47 -14.37 -14.33 0.75
N SER A 48 -14.30 -13.00 0.84
CA SER A 48 -13.31 -12.21 0.12
C SER A 48 -11.91 -12.34 0.73
N ILE A 49 -11.81 -12.48 2.05
CA ILE A 49 -10.57 -12.83 2.74
C ILE A 49 -10.07 -14.20 2.25
N ILE A 50 -10.94 -15.22 2.22
CA ILE A 50 -10.56 -16.56 1.75
C ILE A 50 -10.12 -16.52 0.27
N GLY A 51 -10.88 -15.84 -0.60
CA GLY A 51 -10.55 -15.69 -2.01
C GLY A 51 -9.24 -14.93 -2.24
N GLY A 52 -9.03 -13.83 -1.51
CA GLY A 52 -7.80 -13.05 -1.55
C GLY A 52 -6.59 -13.84 -1.07
N SER A 53 -6.73 -14.63 0.01
CA SER A 53 -5.68 -15.52 0.51
C SER A 53 -5.37 -16.67 -0.46
N ALA A 54 -6.38 -17.28 -1.09
CA ALA A 54 -6.18 -18.31 -2.10
C ALA A 54 -5.44 -17.75 -3.32
N LEU A 55 -5.81 -16.56 -3.78
CA LEU A 55 -5.13 -15.88 -4.89
C LEU A 55 -3.66 -15.58 -4.54
N GLY A 56 -3.40 -15.20 -3.29
CA GLY A 56 -2.04 -14.98 -2.78
C GLY A 56 -1.21 -16.25 -2.74
N ALA A 57 -1.81 -17.37 -2.33
CA ALA A 57 -1.16 -18.67 -2.36
C ALA A 57 -0.80 -19.09 -3.79
N VAL A 58 -1.68 -18.86 -4.76
CA VAL A 58 -1.40 -19.11 -6.19
C VAL A 58 -0.27 -18.22 -6.69
N GLY A 59 -0.29 -16.91 -6.37
CA GLY A 59 0.78 -15.99 -6.74
C GLY A 59 2.15 -16.40 -6.17
N ALA A 60 2.17 -16.85 -4.92
CA ALA A 60 3.36 -17.37 -4.26
C ALA A 60 3.87 -18.68 -4.89
N LEU A 61 2.97 -19.62 -5.23
CA LEU A 61 3.33 -20.85 -5.92
C LEU A 61 3.88 -20.58 -7.32
N CYS A 62 3.26 -19.65 -8.07
CA CYS A 62 3.78 -19.22 -9.38
C CYS A 62 5.17 -18.60 -9.26
N ALA A 63 5.43 -17.80 -8.22
CA ALA A 63 6.74 -17.23 -7.96
C ALA A 63 7.77 -18.29 -7.54
N LEU A 64 7.36 -19.29 -6.76
CA LEU A 64 8.23 -20.37 -6.27
C LEU A 64 8.69 -21.29 -7.40
N PHE A 65 7.80 -21.62 -8.32
CA PHE A 65 8.10 -22.49 -9.47
C PHE A 65 8.54 -21.71 -10.72
N ALA A 66 8.89 -20.43 -10.60
CA ALA A 66 9.21 -19.59 -11.74
C ALA A 66 10.50 -20.06 -12.44
N PRO A 67 10.42 -20.58 -13.68
CA PRO A 67 11.61 -21.02 -14.41
C PRO A 67 12.26 -19.88 -15.20
N ASN A 68 11.60 -18.71 -15.27
CA ASN A 68 12.08 -17.54 -15.99
C ASN A 68 11.58 -16.23 -15.34
N PRO A 69 12.25 -15.08 -15.59
CA PRO A 69 11.88 -13.79 -15.00
C PRO A 69 10.47 -13.31 -15.37
N SER A 70 9.95 -13.73 -16.52
CA SER A 70 8.60 -13.38 -17.00
C SER A 70 7.52 -14.04 -16.16
N VAL A 71 7.70 -15.31 -15.77
CA VAL A 71 6.79 -16.03 -14.87
C VAL A 71 6.86 -15.44 -13.45
N LEU A 72 8.06 -15.02 -13.01
CA LEU A 72 8.21 -14.27 -11.76
C LEU A 72 7.42 -12.96 -11.79
N ALA A 73 7.41 -12.25 -12.92
CA ALA A 73 6.64 -11.02 -13.12
C ALA A 73 5.12 -11.24 -13.02
N VAL A 74 4.62 -12.35 -13.57
CA VAL A 74 3.20 -12.73 -13.46
C VAL A 74 2.85 -13.09 -12.01
N GLY A 75 3.69 -13.87 -11.33
CA GLY A 75 3.52 -14.19 -9.91
C GLY A 75 3.52 -12.93 -9.02
N ALA A 76 4.41 -11.97 -9.31
CA ALA A 76 4.48 -10.68 -8.64
C ALA A 76 3.19 -9.85 -8.84
N ALA A 77 2.67 -9.78 -10.07
CA ALA A 77 1.42 -9.09 -10.36
C ALA A 77 0.21 -9.74 -9.66
N LEU A 78 0.11 -11.08 -9.69
CA LEU A 78 -0.94 -11.83 -8.99
C LEU A 78 -0.89 -11.62 -7.47
N THR A 79 0.32 -11.57 -6.91
CA THR A 79 0.54 -11.26 -5.49
C THR A 79 0.05 -9.85 -5.17
N GLY A 80 0.30 -8.87 -6.06
CA GLY A 80 -0.24 -7.52 -5.95
C GLY A 80 -1.77 -7.49 -5.88
N VAL A 81 -2.44 -8.17 -6.81
CA VAL A 81 -3.91 -8.24 -6.87
C VAL A 81 -4.48 -8.92 -5.60
N SER A 82 -3.87 -10.03 -5.16
CA SER A 82 -4.26 -10.69 -3.92
C SER A 82 -4.19 -9.76 -2.72
N ASN A 83 -3.13 -8.96 -2.63
CA ASN A 83 -2.90 -8.06 -1.51
C ASN A 83 -3.94 -6.93 -1.46
N ALA A 84 -4.37 -6.43 -2.62
CA ALA A 84 -5.47 -5.48 -2.75
C ALA A 84 -6.80 -6.06 -2.22
N VAL A 85 -7.18 -7.25 -2.70
CA VAL A 85 -8.42 -7.93 -2.28
C VAL A 85 -8.43 -8.21 -0.78
N TRP A 86 -7.35 -8.79 -0.26
CA TRP A 86 -7.24 -9.13 1.15
C TRP A 86 -7.18 -7.88 2.03
N GLY A 87 -6.42 -6.87 1.63
CA GLY A 87 -6.29 -5.60 2.34
C GLY A 87 -7.63 -4.89 2.49
N LEU A 88 -8.37 -4.76 1.39
CA LEU A 88 -9.70 -4.13 1.39
C LEU A 88 -10.72 -4.92 2.23
N ALA A 89 -10.75 -6.25 2.07
CA ALA A 89 -11.66 -7.11 2.84
C ALA A 89 -11.37 -7.04 4.34
N ARG A 90 -10.08 -7.02 4.73
CA ARG A 90 -9.66 -6.87 6.12
C ARG A 90 -10.06 -5.52 6.69
N GLN A 91 -9.86 -4.43 5.95
CA GLN A 91 -10.25 -3.09 6.39
C GLN A 91 -11.77 -2.99 6.56
N SER A 92 -12.55 -3.52 5.61
CA SER A 92 -14.01 -3.59 5.71
C SER A 92 -14.46 -4.39 6.93
N TYR A 93 -13.85 -5.56 7.16
CA TYR A 93 -14.19 -6.42 8.29
C TYR A 93 -13.88 -5.76 9.62
N LEU A 94 -12.70 -5.14 9.75
CA LEU A 94 -12.31 -4.43 10.96
C LEU A 94 -13.19 -3.19 11.19
N ALA A 95 -13.57 -2.47 10.13
CA ALA A 95 -14.50 -1.34 10.25
C ALA A 95 -15.90 -1.78 10.70
N ALA A 96 -16.37 -2.93 10.23
CA ALA A 96 -17.65 -3.52 10.66
C ALA A 96 -17.59 -4.05 12.10
N ALA A 97 -16.45 -4.57 12.54
CA ALA A 97 -16.27 -5.13 13.88
C ALA A 97 -15.86 -4.09 14.95
N ALA A 98 -15.29 -2.95 14.56
CA ALA A 98 -14.79 -1.95 15.48
C ALA A 98 -15.93 -1.04 16.02
N PRO A 99 -15.93 -0.70 17.32
CA PRO A 99 -16.87 0.27 17.86
C PRO A 99 -16.55 1.67 17.29
N LEU A 100 -17.60 2.38 16.83
CA LEU A 100 -17.48 3.71 16.21
C LEU A 100 -16.65 4.69 17.05
N ALA A 101 -16.79 4.64 18.38
CA ALA A 101 -16.03 5.47 19.31
C ALA A 101 -14.51 5.27 19.20
N ALA A 102 -14.03 4.03 19.01
CA ALA A 102 -12.60 3.74 18.87
C ALA A 102 -12.05 4.24 17.53
N ALA A 103 -12.83 4.13 16.45
CA ALA A 103 -12.45 4.66 15.14
C ALA A 103 -12.30 6.18 15.15
N VAL A 104 -13.27 6.89 15.75
CA VAL A 104 -13.23 8.35 15.90
C VAL A 104 -12.08 8.79 16.80
N ALA A 105 -11.83 8.08 17.90
CA ALA A 105 -10.70 8.37 18.79
C ALA A 105 -9.35 8.21 18.06
N ALA A 106 -9.17 7.14 17.28
CA ALA A 106 -7.95 6.92 16.51
C ALA A 106 -7.71 8.04 15.48
N LEU A 107 -8.75 8.44 14.73
CA LEU A 107 -8.68 9.55 13.78
C LEU A 107 -8.39 10.88 14.47
N GLY A 108 -8.98 11.11 15.64
CA GLY A 108 -8.73 12.28 16.47
C GLY A 108 -7.27 12.36 16.90
N VAL A 109 -6.70 11.28 17.43
CA VAL A 109 -5.29 11.21 17.83
C VAL A 109 -4.37 11.50 16.65
N VAL A 110 -4.59 10.86 15.49
CA VAL A 110 -3.78 11.09 14.29
C VAL A 110 -3.83 12.57 13.86
N SER A 111 -5.02 13.15 13.82
CA SER A 111 -5.22 14.55 13.42
C SER A 111 -4.58 15.53 14.40
N SER A 112 -4.74 15.30 15.70
CA SER A 112 -4.16 16.13 16.75
C SER A 112 -2.64 16.05 16.78
N THR A 113 -2.05 14.86 16.61
CA THR A 113 -0.58 14.71 16.53
C THR A 113 -0.03 15.43 15.29
N GLY A 114 -0.68 15.30 14.14
CA GLY A 114 -0.29 16.02 12.92
C GLY A 114 -0.30 17.54 13.12
N ALA A 115 -1.39 18.08 13.69
CA ALA A 115 -1.50 19.50 13.99
C ALA A 115 -0.44 19.98 14.99
N ALA A 116 -0.16 19.20 16.04
CA ALA A 116 0.88 19.52 17.02
C ALA A 116 2.29 19.56 16.39
N LEU A 117 2.60 18.60 15.51
CA LEU A 117 3.85 18.61 14.77
C LEU A 117 3.93 19.84 13.86
N MET A 118 2.88 20.13 13.08
CA MET A 118 2.87 21.32 12.22
C MET A 118 3.04 22.61 13.03
N PHE A 119 2.35 22.75 14.16
CA PHE A 119 2.54 23.90 15.05
C PHE A 119 3.99 24.00 15.58
N ARG A 120 4.65 22.86 15.82
CA ARG A 120 6.07 22.83 16.22
C ARG A 120 7.03 23.19 15.08
N TYR A 121 6.71 22.86 13.83
CA TYR A 121 7.59 23.04 12.67
C TYR A 121 7.35 24.33 11.88
N ILE A 122 6.11 24.83 11.75
CA ILE A 122 5.79 26.06 11.00
C ILE A 122 6.61 27.26 11.50
N PRO A 123 6.73 27.53 12.81
CA PRO A 123 7.51 28.66 13.33
C PRO A 123 9.02 28.56 13.02
N ARG A 124 9.52 27.36 12.72
CA ARG A 124 10.93 27.15 12.36
C ARG A 124 11.23 27.59 10.93
N PHE A 125 10.26 27.49 10.02
CA PHE A 125 10.45 27.79 8.59
C PHE A 125 9.89 29.16 8.19
N VAL A 126 8.86 29.62 8.89
CA VAL A 126 8.30 30.96 8.75
C VAL A 126 8.37 31.60 10.13
N PRO A 127 9.49 32.23 10.49
CA PRO A 127 9.61 32.94 11.75
C PRO A 127 8.60 34.09 11.75
N TRP A 128 7.63 34.00 12.64
CA TRP A 128 6.72 35.08 12.98
C TRP A 128 7.30 35.80 14.21
N PRO A 129 7.35 37.14 14.27
CA PRO A 129 6.80 38.13 13.33
C PRO A 129 7.65 38.31 12.07
N LEU A 130 6.98 38.61 10.95
CA LEU A 130 7.65 39.00 9.70
C LEU A 130 8.57 40.23 9.98
N PRO A 131 9.78 40.30 9.40
CA PRO A 131 10.64 41.47 9.52
C PRO A 131 9.95 42.70 8.89
N THR A 132 9.36 43.57 9.72
CA THR A 132 8.61 44.76 9.26
C THR A 132 9.51 45.94 8.82
N GLY A 133 10.81 45.71 8.57
CA GLY A 133 11.81 46.79 8.51
C GLY A 133 12.36 47.18 7.13
N GLU A 134 12.28 46.32 6.10
CA GLU A 134 13.09 46.54 4.88
C GLU A 134 12.30 46.77 3.58
N LEU A 135 10.96 46.71 3.59
CA LEU A 135 10.14 46.88 2.38
C LEU A 135 9.72 48.32 2.06
N VAL A 136 10.26 49.33 2.77
CA VAL A 136 9.84 50.75 2.63
C VAL A 136 11.01 51.68 2.21
N ARG A 137 12.21 51.15 1.95
CA ARG A 137 13.35 51.95 1.46
C ARG A 137 13.93 51.35 0.18
N GLY A 138 13.30 51.66 -0.95
CA GLY A 138 13.79 51.36 -2.30
C GLY A 138 13.11 52.25 -3.30
#